data_AF-G9WI32-F1
#
_entry.id   AF-G9WI32-F1
#
_cell.length_a   1.000
_cell.length_b   1.000
_cell.length_c   1.000
_cell.angle_alpha   90.00
_cell.angle_beta   90.00
_cell.angle_gamma   90.00
#
_symmetry.space_group_name_H-M   'P 1'
#
loop_
_entity.id
_entity.type
_entity.pdbx_description
1 polymer ?
#
loop_
_entity_poly.entity_id
_entity_poly.type
_entity_poly.pdbx_seq_one_letter_code
_entity_poly.pdbx_strand_id
1 'polypeptide(L)'
;MINGRLIKEAREKLNLSQGELARGITNQASISLLEKNNRAPSVKVLSQISDRLNVDLNDLLGNPNKIKFQDQLSKAEQAAQQYNYQAALDILDGIDISTIHNDRDRARYGFLRTVSKMWISQDFKSAIFAFSLLLENTPKQDDIYYFLLLNGIGVAYYQNDNHQEAAVYFHRIVEQIGHFNADHAHFYWALFLLSNLAKFYSRESDLPLSNQLAEQGIRIAKSHSTTLFVEDFYYVYAFNLSENGADTAKVISYYRLAESFSVFNQDSIVMNKAREKITRLEKKI
;
A
#
# COMPACT_ATOMS: atom_id res chain seq x y z
N MET A 1 17.89 4.67 -18.65
CA MET A 1 17.95 3.19 -18.75
C MET A 1 16.81 2.80 -19.66
N ILE A 2 17.04 1.99 -20.69
CA ILE A 2 16.02 1.73 -21.71
C ILE A 2 14.94 0.80 -21.16
N ASN A 3 13.68 1.08 -21.51
CA ASN A 3 12.54 0.28 -21.11
C ASN A 3 12.27 -0.84 -22.12
N GLY A 4 13.05 -1.92 -22.06
CA GLY A 4 12.91 -3.08 -22.95
C GLY A 4 11.55 -3.78 -22.84
N ARG A 5 10.92 -3.74 -21.67
CA ARG A 5 9.58 -4.32 -21.47
C ARG A 5 8.52 -3.57 -22.28
N LEU A 6 8.57 -2.23 -22.28
CA LEU A 6 7.66 -1.40 -23.07
C LEU A 6 7.81 -1.67 -24.58
N ILE A 7 9.05 -1.84 -25.07
CA ILE A 7 9.30 -2.20 -26.48
C ILE A 7 8.59 -3.51 -26.82
N LYS A 8 8.70 -4.52 -25.96
CA LYS A 8 8.07 -5.82 -26.15
C LYS A 8 6.54 -5.73 -26.14
N GLU A 9 5.97 -5.07 -25.13
CA GLU A 9 4.52 -4.88 -24.98
C GLU A 9 3.92 -4.14 -26.19
N ALA A 10 4.53 -3.04 -26.61
CA ALA A 10 4.06 -2.27 -27.76
C ALA A 10 4.17 -3.06 -29.08
N ARG A 11 5.25 -3.83 -29.26
CA ARG A 11 5.43 -4.71 -30.42
C ARG A 11 4.32 -5.76 -30.50
N GLU A 12 4.02 -6.41 -29.38
CA GLU A 12 2.98 -7.44 -29.28
C GLU A 12 1.60 -6.88 -29.52
N LYS A 13 1.31 -5.67 -29.01
CA LYS A 13 0.05 -4.95 -29.27
C LYS A 13 -0.18 -4.64 -30.74
N LEU A 14 0.90 -4.42 -31.51
CA LEU A 14 0.87 -4.21 -32.96
C LEU A 14 0.97 -5.52 -33.77
N ASN A 15 0.99 -6.68 -33.11
CA ASN A 15 1.15 -8.01 -33.73
C ASN A 15 2.42 -8.13 -34.60
N LEU A 16 3.49 -7.43 -34.24
CA LEU A 16 4.75 -7.48 -34.98
C LEU A 16 5.68 -8.57 -34.42
N SER A 17 6.36 -9.30 -35.28
CA SER A 17 7.54 -10.09 -34.89
C SER A 17 8.75 -9.18 -34.62
N GLN A 18 9.73 -9.67 -33.86
CA GLN A 18 10.97 -8.93 -33.63
C GLN A 18 11.72 -8.63 -34.94
N GLY A 19 11.62 -9.50 -35.95
CA GLY A 19 12.18 -9.28 -37.27
C GLY A 19 11.47 -8.19 -38.07
N GLU A 20 10.15 -8.10 -37.95
CA GLU A 20 9.36 -7.04 -38.57
C GLU A 20 9.62 -5.68 -37.94
N LEU A 21 9.73 -5.62 -36.60
CA LEU A 21 10.15 -4.41 -35.92
C LEU A 21 11.54 -3.96 -36.38
N ALA A 22 12.49 -4.91 -36.52
CA ALA A 22 13.86 -4.63 -36.93
C ALA A 22 14.02 -4.15 -38.38
N ARG A 23 13.10 -4.52 -39.29
CA ARG A 23 13.27 -4.37 -40.75
C ARG A 23 13.62 -2.93 -41.18
N GLY A 24 14.79 -2.74 -41.77
CA GLY A 24 15.24 -1.41 -42.23
C GLY A 24 15.68 -0.44 -41.12
N ILE A 25 15.77 -0.92 -39.87
CA ILE A 25 16.26 -0.17 -38.71
C ILE A 25 17.50 -0.86 -38.12
N THR A 26 17.37 -2.15 -37.81
CA THR A 26 18.41 -2.98 -37.17
C THR A 26 18.18 -4.47 -37.51
N ASN A 27 18.68 -5.41 -36.70
CA ASN A 27 18.44 -6.84 -36.83
C ASN A 27 17.62 -7.42 -35.67
N GLN A 28 17.01 -8.58 -35.89
CA GLN A 28 16.12 -9.25 -34.91
C GLN A 28 16.84 -9.55 -33.58
N ALA A 29 18.12 -9.94 -33.62
CA ALA A 29 18.91 -10.19 -32.43
C ALA A 29 19.09 -8.92 -31.57
N SER A 30 19.24 -7.75 -32.20
CA SER A 30 19.34 -6.46 -31.51
C SER A 30 18.02 -6.07 -30.83
N ILE A 31 16.88 -6.33 -31.48
CA ILE A 31 15.55 -6.15 -30.84
C ILE A 31 15.40 -7.10 -29.64
N SER A 32 15.80 -8.36 -29.77
CA SER A 32 15.77 -9.33 -28.67
C SER A 32 16.62 -8.88 -27.47
N LEU A 33 17.82 -8.33 -27.72
CA LEU A 33 18.68 -7.76 -26.68
C LEU A 33 18.09 -6.49 -26.05
N LEU A 34 17.44 -5.66 -26.85
CA LEU A 34 16.74 -4.46 -26.39
C LEU A 34 15.60 -4.80 -25.43
N GLU A 35 14.76 -5.75 -25.81
CA GLU A 35 13.65 -6.22 -24.97
C GLU A 35 14.13 -6.86 -23.66
N LYS A 36 15.36 -7.38 -23.63
CA LYS A 36 16.01 -7.97 -22.45
C LYS A 36 16.88 -7.01 -21.64
N ASN A 37 16.86 -5.69 -21.95
CA ASN A 37 17.68 -4.66 -21.29
C ASN A 37 19.21 -4.90 -21.36
N ASN A 38 19.70 -5.67 -22.33
CA ASN A 38 21.09 -6.14 -22.37
C ASN A 38 22.06 -5.26 -23.19
N ARG A 39 21.60 -4.17 -23.82
CA ARG A 39 22.48 -3.26 -24.56
C ARG A 39 21.86 -1.87 -24.79
N ALA A 40 22.67 -0.82 -24.69
CA ALA A 40 22.30 0.53 -25.11
C ALA A 40 22.57 0.75 -26.61
N PRO A 41 21.56 0.80 -27.51
CA PRO A 41 21.67 1.20 -28.90
C PRO A 41 21.96 2.70 -29.04
N SER A 42 22.17 3.15 -30.28
CA SER A 42 22.21 4.57 -30.59
C SER A 42 20.81 5.21 -30.48
N VAL A 43 20.78 6.51 -30.15
CA VAL A 43 19.54 7.32 -30.12
C VAL A 43 18.79 7.25 -31.45
N LYS A 44 19.52 7.17 -32.57
CA LYS A 44 18.94 7.01 -33.92
C LYS A 44 18.11 5.73 -34.05
N VAL A 45 18.62 4.60 -33.57
CA VAL A 45 17.89 3.31 -33.62
C VAL A 45 16.66 3.36 -32.71
N LEU A 46 16.78 3.97 -31.53
CA LEU A 46 15.64 4.10 -30.62
C LEU A 46 14.54 5.01 -31.17
N SER A 47 14.90 6.13 -31.81
CA SER A 47 13.93 7.01 -32.47
C SER A 47 13.17 6.28 -33.58
N GLN A 48 13.86 5.50 -34.41
CA GLN A 48 13.21 4.75 -35.47
C GLN A 48 12.31 3.63 -34.92
N ILE A 49 12.69 3.01 -33.80
CA ILE A 49 11.86 2.03 -33.10
C ILE A 49 10.64 2.71 -32.46
N SER A 50 10.81 3.87 -31.82
CA SER A 50 9.74 4.64 -31.18
C SER A 50 8.68 5.05 -32.20
N ASP A 51 9.11 5.55 -33.36
CA ASP A 51 8.22 5.93 -34.46
C ASP A 51 7.42 4.73 -34.97
N ARG A 52 8.07 3.57 -35.13
CA ARG A 52 7.39 2.35 -35.62
C ARG A 52 6.41 1.76 -34.62
N LEU A 53 6.71 1.86 -33.34
CA LEU A 53 5.83 1.39 -32.27
C LEU A 53 4.76 2.40 -31.90
N ASN A 54 4.82 3.63 -32.45
CA ASN A 54 3.99 4.76 -32.06
C ASN A 54 4.04 5.00 -30.54
N VAL A 55 5.27 4.96 -29.99
CA VAL A 55 5.58 5.20 -28.57
C VAL A 55 6.51 6.39 -28.49
N ASP A 56 6.39 7.21 -27.44
CA ASP A 56 7.31 8.34 -27.24
C ASP A 56 8.74 7.83 -26.97
N LEU A 57 9.72 8.44 -27.64
CA LEU A 57 11.13 8.09 -27.47
C LEU A 57 11.59 8.22 -26.01
N ASN A 58 11.06 9.19 -25.26
CA ASN A 58 11.37 9.37 -23.85
C ASN A 58 10.83 8.21 -23.00
N ASP A 59 9.70 7.62 -23.37
CA ASP A 59 9.17 6.43 -22.68
C ASP A 59 10.08 5.20 -22.90
N LEU A 60 10.70 5.09 -24.08
CA LEU A 60 11.70 4.07 -24.37
C LEU A 60 13.03 4.31 -23.66
N LEU A 61 13.48 5.56 -23.56
CA LEU A 61 14.76 5.93 -22.93
C LEU A 61 14.73 5.91 -21.39
N GLY A 62 13.53 5.70 -20.81
CA GLY A 62 13.26 5.86 -19.40
C GLY A 62 13.16 7.35 -19.09
N ASN A 63 11.96 7.91 -19.24
CA ASN A 63 11.67 9.32 -19.08
C ASN A 63 12.22 9.82 -17.72
N PRO A 64 13.23 10.70 -17.70
CA PRO A 64 13.83 11.18 -16.45
C PRO A 64 12.79 11.80 -15.51
N ASN A 65 11.76 12.45 -16.05
CA ASN A 65 10.66 13.01 -15.26
C ASN A 65 9.81 11.90 -14.64
N LYS A 66 9.55 10.80 -15.36
CA LYS A 66 8.82 9.64 -14.81
C LYS A 66 9.63 8.93 -13.72
N ILE A 67 10.95 8.79 -13.89
CA ILE A 67 11.84 8.21 -12.87
C ILE A 67 11.85 9.11 -11.63
N LYS A 68 12.04 10.42 -11.82
CA LYS A 68 12.02 11.41 -10.74
C LYS A 68 10.68 11.39 -10.00
N PHE A 69 9.57 11.33 -10.72
CA PHE A 69 8.23 11.23 -10.16
C PHE A 69 8.06 9.99 -9.28
N GLN A 70 8.48 8.82 -9.76
CA GLN A 70 8.39 7.56 -8.98
C GLN A 70 9.29 7.57 -7.74
N ASP A 71 10.46 8.20 -7.84
CA ASP A 71 11.36 8.42 -6.69
C ASP A 71 10.72 9.36 -5.65
N GLN A 72 10.13 10.49 -6.09
CA GLN A 72 9.41 11.42 -5.21
C GLN A 72 8.23 10.73 -4.52
N LEU A 73 7.41 9.96 -5.24
CA LEU A 73 6.30 9.21 -4.64
C LEU A 73 6.79 8.20 -3.61
N SER A 74 7.87 7.49 -3.89
CA SER A 74 8.43 6.49 -2.96
C SER A 74 9.00 7.14 -1.71
N LYS A 75 9.62 8.33 -1.83
CA LYS A 75 10.09 9.12 -0.67
C LYS A 75 8.93 9.67 0.17
N ALA A 76 7.88 10.18 -0.49
CA ALA A 76 6.68 10.64 0.21
C ALA A 76 5.99 9.48 0.95
N GLU A 77 5.92 8.31 0.33
CA GLU A 77 5.38 7.10 0.95
C GLU A 77 6.21 6.69 2.16
N GLN A 78 7.54 6.60 2.05
CA GLN A 78 8.40 6.29 3.19
C GLN A 78 8.23 7.28 4.35
N ALA A 79 8.09 8.58 4.05
CA ALA A 79 7.80 9.59 5.06
C ALA A 79 6.43 9.33 5.75
N ALA A 80 5.38 9.05 4.97
CA ALA A 80 4.06 8.73 5.51
C ALA A 80 4.06 7.43 6.34
N GLN A 81 4.85 6.42 5.95
CA GLN A 81 5.02 5.16 6.70
C GLN A 81 5.71 5.37 8.05
N GLN A 82 6.53 6.42 8.17
CA GLN A 82 7.18 6.84 9.41
C GLN A 82 6.36 7.88 10.18
N TYR A 83 5.08 8.07 9.82
CA TYR A 83 4.19 9.08 10.40
C TYR A 83 4.67 10.54 10.23
N ASN A 84 5.68 10.77 9.38
CA ASN A 84 6.20 12.09 9.04
C ASN A 84 5.35 12.74 7.94
N TYR A 85 4.07 12.98 8.25
CA TYR A 85 3.08 13.45 7.28
C TYR A 85 3.41 14.81 6.68
N GLN A 86 4.03 15.72 7.45
CA GLN A 86 4.43 17.02 6.91
C GLN A 86 5.51 16.86 5.83
N ALA A 87 6.54 16.04 6.10
CA ALA A 87 7.58 15.75 5.12
C ALA A 87 7.01 15.06 3.88
N ALA A 88 6.03 14.16 4.05
CA ALA A 88 5.33 13.56 2.92
C ALA A 88 4.62 14.62 2.06
N LEU A 89 3.91 15.58 2.67
CA LEU A 89 3.26 16.68 1.94
C LEU A 89 4.25 17.58 1.23
N ASP A 90 5.35 17.97 1.88
CA ASP A 90 6.36 18.84 1.27
C ASP A 90 6.95 18.21 0.00
N ILE A 91 7.17 16.89 0.00
CA ILE A 91 7.61 16.15 -1.19
C ILE A 91 6.53 16.12 -2.27
N LEU A 92 5.27 15.86 -1.88
CA LEU A 92 4.14 15.74 -2.81
C LEU A 92 3.78 17.08 -3.46
N ASP A 93 3.82 18.18 -2.73
CA ASP A 93 3.52 19.51 -3.27
C ASP A 93 4.61 19.98 -4.27
N GLY A 94 5.81 19.38 -4.23
CA GLY A 94 6.87 19.55 -5.23
C GLY A 94 6.72 18.68 -6.49
N ILE A 95 5.66 17.88 -6.60
CA ILE A 95 5.36 17.06 -7.78
C ILE A 95 4.47 17.85 -8.74
N ASP A 96 4.88 17.94 -10.00
CA ASP A 96 4.01 18.44 -11.07
C ASP A 96 2.96 17.39 -11.42
N ILE A 97 1.70 17.65 -11.04
CA ILE A 97 0.55 16.76 -11.23
C ILE A 97 0.31 16.44 -12.72
N SER A 98 0.74 17.31 -13.65
CA SER A 98 0.63 17.04 -15.09
C SER A 98 1.48 15.85 -15.55
N THR A 99 2.46 15.42 -14.76
CA THR A 99 3.30 14.26 -15.01
C THR A 99 2.68 12.92 -14.58
N ILE A 100 1.47 12.95 -14.00
CA ILE A 100 0.74 11.74 -13.58
C ILE A 100 -0.04 11.16 -14.78
N HIS A 101 0.51 10.10 -15.37
CA HIS A 101 0.00 9.54 -16.63
C HIS A 101 -0.85 8.27 -16.49
N ASN A 102 -1.01 7.70 -15.30
CA ASN A 102 -1.85 6.52 -15.08
C ASN A 102 -2.66 6.60 -13.78
N ASP A 103 -3.76 5.84 -13.75
CA ASP A 103 -4.75 5.89 -12.66
C ASP A 103 -4.17 5.38 -11.34
N ARG A 104 -3.27 4.39 -11.37
CA ARG A 104 -2.62 3.86 -10.17
C ARG A 104 -1.73 4.89 -9.50
N ASP A 105 -0.90 5.61 -10.26
CA ASP A 105 -0.06 6.68 -9.74
C ASP A 105 -0.90 7.86 -9.23
N ARG A 106 -2.03 8.14 -9.88
CA ARG A 106 -3.01 9.15 -9.41
C ARG A 106 -3.62 8.74 -8.08
N ALA A 107 -4.03 7.47 -7.93
CA ALA A 107 -4.58 6.93 -6.70
C ALA A 107 -3.54 6.92 -5.58
N ARG A 108 -2.29 6.51 -5.86
CA ARG A 108 -1.16 6.55 -4.92
C ARG A 108 -0.88 7.97 -4.42
N TYR A 109 -0.68 8.90 -5.36
CA TYR A 109 -0.45 10.31 -5.04
C TYR A 109 -1.61 10.89 -4.21
N GLY A 110 -2.85 10.69 -4.68
CA GLY A 110 -4.05 11.19 -4.03
C GLY A 110 -4.23 10.63 -2.63
N PHE A 111 -4.01 9.33 -2.44
CA PHE A 111 -4.06 8.66 -1.13
C PHE A 111 -3.02 9.25 -0.18
N LEU A 112 -1.74 9.27 -0.57
CA LEU A 112 -0.64 9.79 0.26
C LEU A 112 -0.86 11.24 0.66
N ARG A 113 -1.34 12.07 -0.26
CA ARG A 113 -1.63 13.47 0.02
C ARG A 113 -2.82 13.63 0.96
N THR A 114 -3.90 12.89 0.73
CA THR A 114 -5.12 12.98 1.54
C THR A 114 -4.89 12.45 2.95
N VAL A 115 -4.23 11.29 3.10
CA VAL A 115 -3.94 10.71 4.43
C VAL A 115 -3.01 11.62 5.23
N SER A 116 -2.01 12.23 4.60
CA SER A 116 -1.10 13.16 5.29
C SER A 116 -1.83 14.42 5.76
N LYS A 117 -2.68 15.02 4.90
CA LYS A 117 -3.52 16.16 5.30
C LYS A 117 -4.50 15.82 6.42
N MET A 118 -5.14 14.66 6.34
CA MET A 118 -6.08 14.19 7.35
C MET A 118 -5.42 14.12 8.73
N TRP A 119 -4.23 13.52 8.84
CA TRP A 119 -3.57 13.39 10.14
C TRP A 119 -2.94 14.68 10.66
N ILE A 120 -2.52 15.60 9.79
CA ILE A 120 -2.01 16.92 10.20
C ILE A 120 -3.15 17.81 10.70
N SER A 121 -4.24 17.91 9.93
CA SER A 121 -5.34 18.85 10.23
C SER A 121 -6.38 18.29 11.18
N GLN A 122 -6.49 16.96 11.28
CA GLN A 122 -7.60 16.25 11.90
C GLN A 122 -8.97 16.62 11.34
N ASP A 123 -9.03 17.19 10.13
CA ASP A 123 -10.27 17.44 9.41
C ASP A 123 -10.74 16.18 8.67
N PHE A 124 -11.39 15.30 9.42
CA PHE A 124 -11.88 14.02 8.91
C PHE A 124 -13.02 14.18 7.88
N LYS A 125 -13.83 15.24 7.98
CA LYS A 125 -14.91 15.49 7.00
C LYS A 125 -14.34 15.84 5.63
N SER A 126 -13.36 16.72 5.58
CA SER A 126 -12.64 17.03 4.33
C SER A 126 -11.90 15.81 3.79
N ALA A 127 -11.34 14.98 4.66
CA ALA A 127 -10.70 13.72 4.25
C ALA A 127 -11.70 12.73 3.63
N ILE A 128 -12.88 12.55 4.22
CA ILE A 128 -13.96 11.71 3.67
C ILE A 128 -14.30 12.17 2.24
N PHE A 129 -14.52 13.47 2.04
CA PHE A 129 -14.82 14.02 0.72
C PHE A 129 -13.70 13.76 -0.28
N ALA A 130 -12.45 14.06 0.10
CA ALA A 130 -11.29 13.88 -0.76
C ALA A 130 -11.04 12.42 -1.15
N PHE A 131 -11.12 11.48 -0.20
CA PHE A 131 -10.98 10.07 -0.49
C PHE A 131 -12.13 9.54 -1.35
N SER A 132 -13.36 10.00 -1.12
CA SER A 132 -14.54 9.59 -1.91
C SER A 132 -14.40 10.03 -3.37
N LEU A 133 -13.96 11.26 -3.61
CA LEU A 133 -13.70 11.76 -4.96
C LEU A 133 -12.59 10.97 -5.67
N LEU A 134 -11.52 10.60 -4.95
CA LEU A 134 -10.46 9.76 -5.51
C LEU A 134 -10.97 8.35 -5.84
N LEU A 135 -11.80 7.78 -4.97
CA LEU A 135 -12.36 6.44 -5.14
C LEU A 135 -13.25 6.34 -6.37
N GLU A 136 -14.05 7.37 -6.67
CA GLU A 136 -14.90 7.43 -7.88
C GLU A 136 -14.09 7.35 -9.18
N ASN A 137 -12.88 7.90 -9.16
CA ASN A 137 -11.98 7.97 -10.31
C ASN A 137 -10.93 6.84 -10.32
N THR A 138 -10.96 5.94 -9.34
CA THR A 138 -10.03 4.81 -9.25
C THR A 138 -10.72 3.54 -9.72
N PRO A 139 -10.24 2.90 -10.80
CA PRO A 139 -10.83 1.65 -11.27
C PRO A 139 -10.88 0.59 -10.17
N LYS A 140 -12.00 -0.14 -10.09
CA LYS A 140 -12.15 -1.35 -9.26
C LYS A 140 -11.31 -2.47 -9.88
N GLN A 141 -10.03 -2.45 -9.60
CA GLN A 141 -9.08 -3.50 -9.92
C GLN A 141 -8.43 -3.92 -8.60
N ASP A 142 -7.80 -5.10 -8.53
CA ASP A 142 -7.04 -5.57 -7.34
C ASP A 142 -5.79 -4.70 -7.06
N ASP A 143 -5.97 -3.39 -6.99
CA ASP A 143 -4.99 -2.39 -6.67
C ASP A 143 -5.12 -2.05 -5.19
N ILE A 144 -4.00 -2.19 -4.47
CA ILE A 144 -3.92 -1.85 -3.05
C ILE A 144 -4.40 -0.42 -2.77
N TYR A 145 -4.21 0.53 -3.70
CA TYR A 145 -4.64 1.92 -3.49
C TYR A 145 -6.15 2.07 -3.49
N TYR A 146 -6.89 1.26 -4.25
CA TYR A 146 -8.35 1.27 -4.18
C TYR A 146 -8.84 0.86 -2.77
N PHE A 147 -8.25 -0.20 -2.19
CA PHE A 147 -8.57 -0.62 -0.82
C PHE A 147 -8.09 0.38 0.23
N LEU A 148 -6.95 1.03 0.01
CA LEU A 148 -6.45 2.10 0.90
C LEU A 148 -7.35 3.33 0.88
N LEU A 149 -7.96 3.69 -0.26
CA LEU A 149 -8.95 4.75 -0.33
C LEU A 149 -10.20 4.39 0.47
N LEU A 150 -10.74 3.17 0.30
CA LEU A 150 -11.86 2.69 1.13
C LEU A 150 -11.51 2.72 2.63
N ASN A 151 -10.30 2.27 2.99
CA ASN A 151 -9.83 2.31 4.38
C ASN A 151 -9.67 3.73 4.89
N GLY A 152 -9.15 4.65 4.08
CA GLY A 152 -9.04 6.06 4.42
C GLY A 152 -10.41 6.65 4.77
N ILE A 153 -11.44 6.33 3.99
CA ILE A 153 -12.82 6.74 4.27
C ILE A 153 -13.32 6.10 5.57
N GLY A 154 -13.15 4.78 5.74
CA GLY A 154 -13.56 4.07 6.95
C GLY A 154 -12.91 4.60 8.22
N VAL A 155 -11.59 4.84 8.19
CA VAL A 155 -10.84 5.45 9.29
C VAL A 155 -11.31 6.88 9.56
N ALA A 156 -11.53 7.69 8.54
CA ALA A 156 -11.99 9.06 8.73
C ALA A 156 -13.42 9.13 9.33
N TYR A 157 -14.33 8.27 8.89
CA TYR A 157 -15.65 8.14 9.52
C TYR A 157 -15.53 7.68 10.98
N TYR A 158 -14.70 6.68 11.24
CA TYR A 158 -14.48 6.17 12.58
C TYR A 158 -13.93 7.25 13.53
N GLN A 159 -12.95 8.04 13.09
CA GLN A 159 -12.39 9.14 13.87
C GLN A 159 -13.34 10.32 14.04
N ASN A 160 -14.38 10.40 13.21
CA ASN A 160 -15.45 11.39 13.31
C ASN A 160 -16.69 10.82 14.04
N ASP A 161 -16.52 9.77 14.87
CA ASP A 161 -17.56 9.10 15.66
C ASP A 161 -18.74 8.50 14.84
N ASN A 162 -18.56 8.34 13.52
CA ASN A 162 -19.56 7.80 12.60
C ASN A 162 -19.29 6.31 12.33
N HIS A 163 -19.48 5.47 13.35
CA HIS A 163 -19.05 4.07 13.30
C HIS A 163 -19.86 3.21 12.31
N GLN A 164 -21.15 3.51 12.11
CA GLN A 164 -22.00 2.77 11.18
C GLN A 164 -21.55 2.97 9.74
N GLU A 165 -21.23 4.20 9.37
CA GLU A 165 -20.68 4.55 8.07
C GLU A 165 -19.30 3.93 7.88
N ALA A 166 -18.43 3.98 8.90
CA ALA A 166 -17.13 3.31 8.85
C ALA A 166 -17.27 1.81 8.54
N ALA A 167 -18.25 1.14 9.15
CA ALA A 167 -18.54 -0.27 8.94
C ALA A 167 -18.86 -0.60 7.48
N VAL A 168 -19.60 0.27 6.78
CA VAL A 168 -19.95 0.09 5.36
C VAL A 168 -18.69 -0.04 4.50
N TYR A 169 -17.69 0.82 4.73
CA TYR A 169 -16.46 0.80 3.95
C TYR A 169 -15.55 -0.37 4.33
N PHE A 170 -15.40 -0.67 5.62
CA PHE A 170 -14.61 -1.82 6.06
C PHE A 170 -15.20 -3.15 5.60
N HIS A 171 -16.53 -3.30 5.62
CA HIS A 171 -17.19 -4.49 5.12
C HIS A 171 -16.95 -4.69 3.62
N ARG A 172 -17.09 -3.62 2.82
CA ARG A 172 -16.79 -3.65 1.38
C ARG A 172 -15.35 -4.09 1.08
N ILE A 173 -14.40 -3.71 1.94
CA ILE A 173 -13.00 -4.14 1.83
C ILE A 173 -12.90 -5.65 2.07
N VAL A 174 -13.47 -6.16 3.18
CA VAL A 174 -13.41 -7.61 3.52
C VAL A 174 -14.10 -8.48 2.48
N GLU A 175 -15.26 -8.07 1.95
CA GLU A 175 -15.98 -8.79 0.89
C GLU A 175 -15.16 -8.91 -0.40
N GLN A 176 -14.32 -7.92 -0.69
CA GLN A 176 -13.59 -7.83 -1.96
C GLN A 176 -12.16 -8.38 -1.89
N ILE A 177 -11.52 -8.37 -0.72
CA ILE A 177 -10.11 -8.77 -0.59
C ILE A 177 -9.88 -10.23 -0.93
N GLY A 178 -10.83 -11.13 -0.68
CA GLY A 178 -10.69 -12.58 -0.93
C GLY A 178 -9.47 -13.18 -0.22
N HIS A 179 -8.29 -13.05 -0.85
CA HIS A 179 -6.96 -13.15 -0.24
C HIS A 179 -6.06 -12.03 -0.80
N PHE A 180 -5.32 -11.31 0.05
CA PHE A 180 -4.25 -10.45 -0.42
C PHE A 180 -3.15 -11.26 -1.11
N ASN A 181 -3.00 -11.09 -2.42
CA ASN A 181 -1.74 -11.42 -3.09
C ASN A 181 -0.73 -10.33 -2.70
N ALA A 182 -0.08 -10.51 -1.56
CA ALA A 182 0.98 -9.61 -1.10
C ALA A 182 2.24 -9.87 -1.95
N ASP A 183 2.21 -9.46 -3.21
CA ASP A 183 3.44 -9.29 -3.97
C ASP A 183 4.38 -8.40 -3.16
N HIS A 184 5.69 -8.67 -3.25
CA HIS A 184 6.72 -8.09 -2.38
C HIS A 184 6.74 -6.54 -2.33
N ALA A 185 6.10 -5.87 -3.29
CA ALA A 185 6.08 -4.42 -3.40
C ALA A 185 5.12 -3.70 -2.43
N HIS A 186 4.09 -4.37 -1.86
CA HIS A 186 3.04 -3.66 -1.09
C HIS A 186 2.69 -4.28 0.26
N PHE A 187 3.55 -5.17 0.79
CA PHE A 187 3.25 -5.85 2.06
C PHE A 187 3.02 -4.86 3.22
N TYR A 188 3.70 -3.70 3.25
CA TYR A 188 3.44 -2.66 4.26
C TYR A 188 1.96 -2.27 4.30
N TRP A 189 1.39 -1.93 3.14
CA TRP A 189 0.01 -1.44 3.06
C TRP A 189 -1.01 -2.55 3.31
N ALA A 190 -0.69 -3.79 2.92
CA ALA A 190 -1.50 -4.94 3.29
C ALA A 190 -1.55 -5.13 4.81
N LEU A 191 -0.40 -5.05 5.50
CA LEU A 191 -0.32 -5.15 6.95
C LEU A 191 -1.04 -3.98 7.65
N PHE A 192 -0.85 -2.74 7.16
CA PHE A 192 -1.57 -1.56 7.66
C PHE A 192 -3.09 -1.74 7.57
N LEU A 193 -3.56 -2.21 6.41
CA LEU A 193 -4.99 -2.44 6.20
C LEU A 193 -5.54 -3.54 7.12
N LEU A 194 -4.84 -4.68 7.19
CA LEU A 194 -5.23 -5.78 8.07
C LEU A 194 -5.24 -5.35 9.54
N SER A 195 -4.29 -4.50 9.97
CA SER A 195 -4.25 -3.96 11.34
C SER A 195 -5.49 -3.10 11.63
N ASN A 196 -5.85 -2.20 10.72
CA ASN A 196 -7.05 -1.36 10.88
C ASN A 196 -8.33 -2.20 10.93
N LEU A 197 -8.49 -3.15 10.01
CA LEU A 197 -9.67 -4.02 9.95
C LEU A 197 -9.75 -4.89 11.21
N ALA A 198 -8.66 -5.53 11.62
CA ALA A 198 -8.64 -6.38 12.81
C ALA A 198 -9.01 -5.58 14.07
N LYS A 199 -8.48 -4.37 14.24
CA LYS A 199 -8.85 -3.46 15.33
C LYS A 199 -10.31 -3.03 15.28
N PHE A 200 -10.84 -2.75 14.09
CA PHE A 200 -12.23 -2.36 13.91
C PHE A 200 -13.18 -3.49 14.33
N TYR A 201 -13.04 -4.68 13.74
CA TYR A 201 -13.91 -5.82 14.06
C TYR A 201 -13.76 -6.32 15.50
N SER A 202 -12.58 -6.14 16.11
CA SER A 202 -12.36 -6.38 17.54
C SER A 202 -13.27 -5.49 18.41
N ARG A 203 -13.39 -4.20 18.06
CA ARG A 203 -14.23 -3.24 18.78
C ARG A 203 -15.73 -3.45 18.53
N GLU A 204 -16.09 -3.90 17.33
CA GLU A 204 -17.47 -4.23 16.98
C GLU A 204 -17.91 -5.63 17.47
N SER A 205 -17.09 -6.30 18.30
CA SER A 205 -17.35 -7.64 18.86
C SER A 205 -17.41 -8.80 17.85
N ASP A 206 -17.03 -8.58 16.59
CA ASP A 206 -16.81 -9.67 15.61
C ASP A 206 -15.39 -10.24 15.81
N LEU A 207 -15.22 -10.91 16.95
CA LEU A 207 -13.95 -11.50 17.37
C LEU A 207 -13.42 -12.56 16.39
N PRO A 208 -14.25 -13.44 15.79
CA PRO A 208 -13.79 -14.41 14.80
C PRO A 208 -13.16 -13.75 13.56
N LEU A 209 -13.83 -12.78 12.94
CA LEU A 209 -13.30 -12.09 11.76
C LEU A 209 -12.05 -11.27 12.11
N SER A 210 -12.08 -10.57 13.25
CA SER A 210 -10.92 -9.84 13.77
C SER A 210 -9.68 -10.74 13.93
N ASN A 211 -9.86 -11.92 14.52
CA ASN A 211 -8.78 -12.91 14.67
C ASN A 211 -8.29 -13.44 13.32
N GLN A 212 -9.19 -13.71 12.36
CA GLN A 212 -8.80 -14.17 11.02
C GLN A 212 -7.91 -13.14 10.30
N LEU A 213 -8.28 -11.86 10.37
CA LEU A 213 -7.53 -10.76 9.77
C LEU A 213 -6.16 -10.58 10.45
N ALA A 214 -6.12 -10.64 11.79
CA ALA A 214 -4.88 -10.58 12.54
C ALA A 214 -3.94 -11.76 12.21
N GLU A 215 -4.48 -12.98 12.05
CA GLU A 215 -3.70 -14.15 11.64
C GLU A 215 -3.08 -13.96 10.25
N GLN A 216 -3.87 -13.45 9.31
CA GLN A 216 -3.41 -13.16 7.95
C GLN A 216 -2.27 -12.13 7.98
N GLY A 217 -2.39 -11.08 8.80
CA GLY A 217 -1.34 -10.09 9.01
C GLY A 217 -0.05 -10.71 9.53
N ILE A 218 -0.14 -11.56 10.57
CA ILE A 218 1.03 -12.26 11.11
C ILE A 218 1.66 -13.20 10.07
N ARG A 219 0.87 -13.91 9.26
CA ARG A 219 1.39 -14.78 8.18
C ARG A 219 2.17 -13.98 7.13
N ILE A 220 1.63 -12.83 6.70
CA ILE A 220 2.32 -11.94 5.74
C ILE A 220 3.60 -11.37 6.36
N ALA A 221 3.53 -10.91 7.62
CA ALA A 221 4.71 -10.39 8.30
C ALA A 221 5.84 -11.45 8.37
N LYS A 222 5.48 -12.70 8.69
CA LYS A 222 6.41 -13.83 8.69
C LYS A 222 6.98 -14.14 7.30
N SER A 223 6.15 -14.18 6.25
CA SER A 223 6.62 -14.49 4.90
C SER A 223 7.59 -13.44 4.35
N HIS A 224 7.49 -12.19 4.81
CA HIS A 224 8.40 -11.10 4.47
C HIS A 224 9.52 -10.87 5.50
N SER A 225 9.62 -11.70 6.55
CA SER A 225 10.61 -11.54 7.63
C SER A 225 10.62 -10.12 8.23
N THR A 226 9.44 -9.54 8.42
CA THR A 226 9.24 -8.19 8.96
C THR A 226 8.47 -8.25 10.28
N THR A 227 8.68 -7.25 11.13
CA THR A 227 7.96 -7.09 12.40
C THR A 227 6.86 -6.04 12.32
N LEU A 228 6.69 -5.35 11.19
CA LEU A 228 5.74 -4.24 11.05
C LEU A 228 4.31 -4.68 11.43
N PHE A 229 3.66 -3.89 12.28
CA PHE A 229 2.29 -4.10 12.78
C PHE A 229 2.08 -5.40 13.58
N VAL A 230 3.11 -6.20 13.86
CA VAL A 230 2.98 -7.46 14.61
C VAL A 230 2.49 -7.25 16.05
N GLU A 231 2.89 -6.16 16.68
CA GLU A 231 2.40 -5.67 17.96
C GLU A 231 0.89 -5.43 17.94
N ASP A 232 0.35 -4.85 16.87
CA ASP A 232 -1.07 -4.59 16.73
C ASP A 232 -1.87 -5.89 16.66
N PHE A 233 -1.40 -6.85 15.86
CA PHE A 233 -2.07 -8.14 15.70
C PHE A 233 -2.10 -8.92 17.01
N TYR A 234 -0.97 -8.97 17.74
CA TYR A 234 -0.94 -9.64 19.03
C TYR A 234 -1.75 -8.92 20.10
N TYR A 235 -1.80 -7.58 20.07
CA TYR A 235 -2.66 -6.81 20.96
C TYR A 235 -4.15 -7.14 20.72
N VAL A 236 -4.58 -7.16 19.46
CA VAL A 236 -5.94 -7.52 19.07
C VAL A 236 -6.28 -8.95 19.50
N TYR A 237 -5.38 -9.92 19.28
CA TYR A 237 -5.56 -11.29 19.75
C TYR A 237 -5.75 -11.37 21.27
N ALA A 238 -4.89 -10.68 22.03
CA ALA A 238 -4.96 -10.67 23.48
C ALA A 238 -6.29 -10.06 23.97
N PHE A 239 -6.72 -8.97 23.33
CA PHE A 239 -8.00 -8.34 23.61
C PHE A 239 -9.17 -9.30 23.32
N ASN A 240 -9.22 -9.89 22.13
CA ASN A 240 -10.29 -10.81 21.74
C ASN A 240 -10.35 -12.05 22.63
N LEU A 241 -9.19 -12.59 23.06
CA LEU A 241 -9.13 -13.69 24.02
C LEU A 241 -9.70 -13.30 25.39
N SER A 242 -9.39 -12.07 25.84
CA SER A 242 -9.92 -11.53 27.10
C SER A 242 -11.44 -11.40 27.05
N GLU A 243 -11.98 -10.88 25.96
CA GLU A 243 -13.44 -10.71 25.78
C GLU A 243 -14.18 -12.05 25.70
N ASN A 244 -13.54 -13.08 25.13
CA ASN A 244 -14.11 -14.43 25.05
C ASN A 244 -13.90 -15.27 26.33
N GLY A 245 -13.45 -14.66 27.44
CA GLY A 245 -13.27 -15.34 28.72
C GLY A 245 -12.19 -16.42 28.73
N ALA A 246 -11.18 -16.31 27.87
CA ALA A 246 -10.07 -17.27 27.84
C ALA A 246 -9.25 -17.23 29.14
N ASP A 247 -8.44 -18.27 29.34
CA ASP A 247 -7.52 -18.37 30.48
C ASP A 247 -6.65 -17.11 30.63
N THR A 248 -6.56 -16.60 31.87
CA THR A 248 -5.89 -15.31 32.14
C THR A 248 -4.40 -15.36 31.84
N ALA A 249 -3.73 -16.49 32.11
CA ALA A 249 -2.31 -16.64 31.80
C ALA A 249 -2.06 -16.65 30.29
N LYS A 250 -2.97 -17.27 29.51
CA LYS A 250 -2.95 -17.19 28.04
C LYS A 250 -3.15 -15.75 27.54
N VAL A 251 -4.11 -15.01 28.09
CA VAL A 251 -4.33 -13.60 27.71
C VAL A 251 -3.08 -12.75 27.99
N ILE A 252 -2.48 -12.90 29.17
CA ILE A 252 -1.25 -12.19 29.55
C ILE A 252 -0.10 -12.51 28.59
N SER A 253 0.06 -13.77 28.17
CA SER A 253 1.16 -14.15 27.27
C SER A 253 1.07 -13.45 25.91
N TYR A 254 -0.13 -13.28 25.36
CA TYR A 254 -0.35 -12.52 24.12
C TYR A 254 -0.14 -11.02 24.30
N TYR A 255 -0.56 -10.42 25.42
CA TYR A 255 -0.22 -9.02 25.69
C TYR A 255 1.29 -8.81 25.84
N ARG A 256 2.03 -9.76 26.41
CA ARG A 256 3.50 -9.69 26.49
C ARG A 256 4.17 -9.79 25.12
N LEU A 257 3.61 -10.58 24.19
CA LEU A 257 4.05 -10.57 22.79
C LEU A 257 3.82 -9.18 22.17
N ALA A 258 2.62 -8.62 22.33
CA ALA A 258 2.30 -7.27 21.83
C ALA A 258 3.27 -6.22 22.39
N GLU A 259 3.53 -6.24 23.69
CA GLU A 259 4.51 -5.36 24.33
C GLU A 259 5.91 -5.54 23.72
N SER A 260 6.38 -6.78 23.57
CA SER A 260 7.74 -7.06 23.07
C SER A 260 7.94 -6.52 21.65
N PHE A 261 6.97 -6.75 20.77
CA PHE A 261 7.02 -6.23 19.40
C PHE A 261 6.86 -4.71 19.36
N SER A 262 6.05 -4.12 20.24
CA SER A 262 5.89 -2.66 20.32
C SER A 262 7.17 -1.95 20.74
N VAL A 263 7.98 -2.54 21.63
CA VAL A 263 9.31 -2.03 21.98
C VAL A 263 10.23 -2.07 20.76
N PHE A 264 10.21 -3.17 20.00
CA PHE A 264 11.04 -3.31 18.80
C PHE A 264 10.65 -2.30 17.71
N ASN A 265 9.35 -2.12 17.46
CA ASN A 265 8.82 -1.21 16.45
C ASN A 265 8.71 0.25 16.92
N GLN A 266 9.04 0.54 18.19
CA GLN A 266 8.92 1.86 18.82
C GLN A 266 7.48 2.39 18.89
N ASP A 267 6.48 1.52 18.94
CA ASP A 267 5.08 1.88 19.15
C ASP A 267 4.80 2.07 20.66
N SER A 268 4.97 3.30 21.12
CA SER A 268 4.72 3.65 22.52
C SER A 268 3.24 3.49 22.95
N ILE A 269 2.29 3.56 22.00
CA ILE A 269 0.87 3.49 22.29
C ILE A 269 0.49 2.04 22.63
N VAL A 270 0.85 1.10 21.77
CA VAL A 270 0.58 -0.33 21.99
C VAL A 270 1.37 -0.82 23.21
N MET A 271 2.63 -0.38 23.37
CA MET A 271 3.45 -0.72 24.53
C MET A 271 2.75 -0.36 25.84
N ASN A 272 2.29 0.88 25.99
CA ASN A 272 1.67 1.35 27.22
C ASN A 272 0.33 0.64 27.48
N LYS A 273 -0.49 0.45 26.45
CA LYS A 273 -1.77 -0.27 26.57
C LYS A 273 -1.57 -1.72 26.98
N ALA A 274 -0.59 -2.42 26.39
CA ALA A 274 -0.29 -3.80 26.73
C ALA A 274 0.16 -3.93 28.20
N ARG A 275 1.08 -3.06 28.65
CA ARG A 275 1.54 -3.00 30.05
C ARG A 275 0.42 -2.80 31.04
N GLU A 276 -0.49 -1.88 30.75
CA GLU A 276 -1.65 -1.60 31.60
C GLU A 276 -2.54 -2.85 31.73
N LYS A 277 -2.83 -3.52 30.60
CA LYS A 277 -3.63 -4.74 30.57
C LYS A 277 -2.97 -5.88 31.35
N ILE A 278 -1.67 -6.10 31.15
CA ILE A 278 -0.89 -7.11 31.89
C ILE A 278 -0.98 -6.86 33.39
N THR A 279 -0.64 -5.64 33.84
CA THR A 279 -0.64 -5.25 35.25
C THR A 279 -2.01 -5.45 35.89
N ARG A 280 -3.09 -5.13 35.17
CA ARG A 280 -4.46 -5.29 35.66
C ARG A 280 -4.87 -6.76 35.79
N LEU A 281 -4.43 -7.61 34.87
CA LEU A 281 -4.75 -9.05 34.88
C LEU A 281 -3.93 -9.79 35.93
N GLU A 282 -2.66 -9.45 36.12
CA GLU A 282 -1.79 -10.06 37.14
C GLU A 282 -2.30 -9.79 38.56
N LYS A 283 -2.94 -8.64 38.82
CA LYS A 283 -3.59 -8.34 40.12
C LYS A 283 -4.82 -9.19 40.43
N LYS A 284 -5.37 -9.91 39.45
CA LYS A 284 -6.57 -10.76 39.60
C LYS A 284 -6.25 -12.23 39.82
N ILE A 285 -4.97 -12.61 39.70
CA ILE A 285 -4.44 -13.96 39.97
C ILE A 285 -4.00 -13.99 41.43
#